data_AF-S4S1S8-F1
#
_entry.id   AF-S4S1S8-F1
#
_cell.length_a   1.000
_cell.length_b   1.000
_cell.length_c   1.000
_cell.angle_alpha   90.00
_cell.angle_beta   90.00
_cell.angle_gamma   90.00
#
_symmetry.space_group_name_H-M   'P 1'
#
loop_
_entity.id
_entity.type
_entity.pdbx_description
1 polymer ?
#
loop_
_entity_poly.entity_id
_entity_poly.type
_entity_poly.pdbx_seq_one_letter_code
_entity_poly.pdbx_strand_id
1 'polypeptide(L)'
;MELPRHLLTFCTLLAVLMGSQKHRGHCRNYLHFRPSPSDNLPIKDLIENPDPELDPKEQDLDEKLLRRKLGASFDPEFMAVSLPKGDASGQQTRGGRLLKPSGSMPNEIKRLDLGVLPHGQKIKIGKRARRKILQWLWSYTFCPVLYTWKDLGERFWPRFVKEGSCYNGRSCSFPEGMACKPFKSASKTLLRWHCQGWGRQKYCAWIHIQYPVISECRCAC
;
A
#
# COMPACT_ATOMS: atom_id res chain seq x y z
N MET A 1 37.76 -47.76 14.08
CA MET A 1 36.42 -47.15 14.10
C MET A 1 36.24 -46.41 12.78
N GLU A 2 35.72 -47.11 11.77
CA GLU A 2 35.49 -46.51 10.45
C GLU A 2 34.19 -45.73 10.48
N LEU A 3 34.29 -44.43 10.23
CA LEU A 3 33.12 -43.56 10.09
C LEU A 3 32.38 -43.97 8.81
N PRO A 4 31.10 -44.38 8.87
CA PRO A 4 30.40 -44.92 7.71
C PRO A 4 30.27 -43.85 6.63
N ARG A 5 30.73 -44.18 5.42
CA ARG A 5 30.72 -43.31 4.22
C ARG A 5 29.37 -42.62 3.96
N HIS A 6 28.27 -43.26 4.36
CA HIS A 6 26.92 -42.71 4.25
C HIS A 6 26.69 -41.45 5.09
N LEU A 7 27.31 -41.35 6.27
CA LEU A 7 27.21 -40.17 7.14
C LEU A 7 27.97 -38.97 6.55
N LEU A 8 29.14 -39.23 5.94
CA LEU A 8 29.90 -38.21 5.21
C LEU A 8 29.12 -37.69 4.00
N THR A 9 28.52 -38.58 3.20
CA THR A 9 27.69 -38.17 2.05
C THR A 9 26.45 -37.38 2.48
N PHE A 10 25.81 -37.77 3.60
CA PHE A 10 24.63 -37.07 4.11
C PHE A 10 24.98 -35.68 4.66
N CYS A 11 26.13 -35.55 5.36
CA CYS A 11 26.67 -34.26 5.79
C CYS A 11 27.01 -33.34 4.62
N THR A 12 27.59 -33.88 3.53
CA THR A 12 27.88 -33.06 2.33
C THR A 12 26.61 -32.61 1.62
N LEU A 13 25.57 -33.46 1.54
CA LEU A 13 24.28 -33.10 0.95
C LEU A 13 23.55 -32.03 1.77
N LEU A 14 23.55 -32.13 3.09
CA LEU A 14 22.99 -31.11 3.97
C LEU A 14 23.73 -29.78 3.87
N ALA A 15 25.07 -29.80 3.76
CA ALA A 15 25.87 -28.59 3.59
C ALA A 15 25.58 -27.88 2.25
N VAL A 16 25.36 -28.64 1.16
CA VAL A 16 24.98 -28.10 -0.16
C VAL A 16 23.56 -27.54 -0.17
N LEU A 17 22.62 -28.20 0.51
CA LEU A 17 21.23 -27.73 0.63
C LEU A 17 21.12 -26.47 1.51
N MET A 18 21.96 -26.34 2.54
CA MET A 18 22.00 -25.16 3.42
C MET A 18 22.82 -24.00 2.82
N GLY A 19 23.80 -24.28 1.95
CA GLY A 19 24.62 -23.26 1.26
C GLY A 19 23.90 -22.47 0.16
N SER A 20 22.63 -22.80 -0.11
CA SER A 20 21.81 -22.18 -1.17
C SER A 20 20.90 -21.05 -0.69
N GLN A 21 21.01 -20.61 0.57
CA GLN A 21 20.39 -19.37 1.01
C GLN A 21 21.16 -18.18 0.43
N LYS A 22 20.90 -17.89 -0.85
CA LYS A 22 21.11 -16.55 -1.41
C LYS A 22 20.29 -15.59 -0.57
N HIS A 23 20.94 -14.97 0.43
CA HIS A 23 20.48 -13.71 0.97
C HIS A 23 20.25 -12.79 -0.22
N ARG A 24 19.00 -12.40 -0.46
CA ARG A 24 18.64 -11.23 -1.27
C ARG A 24 19.17 -10.01 -0.53
N GLY A 25 20.49 -9.82 -0.56
CA GLY A 25 21.13 -8.57 -0.21
C GLY A 25 20.63 -7.52 -1.20
N HIS A 26 20.04 -6.45 -0.68
CA HIS A 26 19.81 -5.27 -1.49
C HIS A 26 21.18 -4.76 -1.95
N CYS A 27 21.49 -4.87 -3.25
CA CYS A 27 22.57 -4.11 -3.84
C CYS A 27 22.22 -2.62 -3.73
N ARG A 28 22.62 -2.01 -2.62
CA ARG A 28 22.56 -0.56 -2.46
C ARG A 28 23.67 -0.02 -3.35
N ASN A 29 23.31 0.78 -4.36
CA ASN A 29 24.28 1.32 -5.32
C ASN A 29 25.37 2.07 -4.54
N TYR A 30 26.59 1.51 -4.51
CA TYR A 30 27.73 2.08 -3.78
C TYR A 30 28.11 3.46 -4.33
N LEU A 31 27.89 3.67 -5.63
CA LEU A 31 28.05 4.94 -6.30
C LEU A 31 26.66 5.57 -6.47
N HIS A 32 26.36 6.60 -5.67
CA HIS A 32 25.08 7.33 -5.66
C HIS A 32 24.94 8.27 -6.88
N PHE A 33 25.19 7.78 -8.10
CA PHE A 33 25.06 8.57 -9.33
C PHE A 33 23.60 8.82 -9.74
N ARG A 34 22.65 8.09 -9.15
CA ARG A 34 21.21 8.28 -9.36
C ARG A 34 20.51 8.41 -8.01
N PRO A 35 19.45 9.23 -7.91
CA PRO A 35 18.64 9.29 -6.70
C PRO A 35 17.99 7.93 -6.44
N SER A 36 17.89 7.57 -5.16
CA SER A 36 17.11 6.39 -4.75
C SER A 36 15.62 6.76 -4.74
N PRO A 37 14.73 5.91 -5.27
CA PRO A 37 13.30 6.11 -5.09
C PRO A 37 12.94 6.04 -3.60
N SER A 38 11.86 6.73 -3.23
CA SER A 38 11.28 6.70 -1.88
C SER A 38 9.97 5.92 -1.91
N ASP A 39 9.71 5.18 -0.83
CA ASP A 39 8.46 4.45 -0.62
C ASP A 39 7.40 5.29 0.13
N ASN A 40 7.62 6.61 0.22
CA ASN A 40 6.69 7.52 0.88
C ASN A 40 5.36 7.61 0.12
N LEU A 41 4.26 7.52 0.88
CA LEU A 41 2.89 7.64 0.40
C LEU A 41 2.21 8.85 1.07
N PRO A 42 1.18 9.46 0.45
CA PRO A 42 0.60 9.14 -0.86
C PRO A 42 1.48 9.57 -2.04
N ILE A 43 1.23 8.98 -3.22
CA ILE A 43 1.95 9.35 -4.43
C ILE A 43 1.40 10.68 -4.96
N LYS A 44 2.29 11.60 -5.31
CA LYS A 44 1.91 12.84 -5.98
C LYS A 44 1.56 12.56 -7.44
N ASP A 45 0.64 13.36 -7.98
CA ASP A 45 0.27 13.24 -9.38
C ASP A 45 1.48 13.53 -10.28
N LEU A 46 1.59 12.75 -11.35
CA LEU A 46 2.65 12.96 -12.34
C LEU A 46 2.37 14.25 -13.08
N ILE A 47 3.40 15.10 -13.18
CA ILE A 47 3.35 16.28 -14.03
C ILE A 47 3.60 15.81 -15.46
N GLU A 48 2.51 15.63 -16.19
CA GLU A 48 2.53 15.17 -17.57
C GLU A 48 2.84 16.32 -18.53
N ASN A 49 3.61 16.03 -19.60
CA ASN A 49 3.87 17.01 -20.65
C ASN A 49 2.55 17.33 -21.38
N PRO A 50 2.19 18.61 -21.59
CA PRO A 50 0.93 19.00 -22.23
C PRO A 50 0.86 18.74 -23.74
N ASP A 51 1.94 18.29 -24.39
CA ASP A 51 1.98 17.99 -25.82
C ASP A 51 1.01 16.84 -26.19
N PRO A 52 -0.04 17.10 -27.01
CA PRO A 52 -1.00 16.09 -27.43
C PRO A 52 -0.41 14.98 -28.31
N GLU A 53 0.76 15.20 -28.94
CA GLU A 53 1.41 14.14 -29.72
C GLU A 53 1.85 12.95 -28.86
N LEU A 54 2.01 13.17 -27.55
CA LEU A 54 2.40 12.15 -26.58
C LEU A 54 1.20 11.35 -26.05
N ASP A 55 -0.01 11.73 -26.43
CA ASP A 55 -1.23 11.05 -26.01
C ASP A 55 -1.57 9.87 -26.95
N PRO A 56 -2.14 8.78 -26.41
CA PRO A 56 -2.59 7.67 -27.24
C PRO A 56 -3.72 8.11 -28.17
N LYS A 57 -3.72 7.62 -29.41
CA LYS A 57 -4.82 7.86 -30.36
C LYS A 57 -5.97 6.90 -30.06
N GLU A 58 -7.14 7.18 -30.63
CA GLU A 58 -8.35 6.34 -30.45
C GLU A 58 -8.12 4.88 -30.88
N GLN A 59 -7.34 4.66 -31.94
CA GLN A 59 -6.93 3.31 -32.39
C GLN A 59 -6.07 2.55 -31.36
N ASP A 60 -5.34 3.26 -30.49
CA ASP A 60 -4.46 2.68 -29.47
C ASP A 60 -5.20 2.43 -28.15
N LEU A 61 -6.47 2.87 -28.06
CA LEU A 61 -7.36 2.77 -26.91
C LEU A 61 -8.41 1.66 -27.04
N ASP A 62 -8.13 0.60 -27.81
CA ASP A 62 -9.00 -0.57 -27.89
C ASP A 62 -9.06 -1.30 -26.53
N GLU A 63 -10.19 -1.16 -25.85
CA GLU A 63 -10.46 -1.76 -24.53
C GLU A 63 -10.24 -3.28 -24.53
N LYS A 64 -10.60 -3.99 -25.60
CA LYS A 64 -10.44 -5.46 -25.67
C LYS A 64 -8.97 -5.83 -25.72
N LEU A 65 -8.17 -5.11 -26.49
CA LEU A 65 -6.73 -5.35 -26.60
C LEU A 65 -6.02 -5.03 -25.29
N LEU A 66 -6.34 -3.88 -24.68
CA LEU A 66 -5.73 -3.44 -23.42
C LEU A 66 -6.11 -4.37 -22.26
N ARG A 67 -7.36 -4.82 -22.22
CA ARG A 67 -7.82 -5.80 -21.21
C ARG A 67 -7.11 -7.15 -21.36
N ARG A 68 -6.91 -7.61 -22.59
CA ARG A 68 -6.10 -8.82 -22.85
C ARG A 68 -4.65 -8.63 -22.44
N LYS A 69 -4.07 -7.44 -22.68
CA LYS A 69 -2.68 -7.12 -22.32
C LYS A 69 -2.46 -7.03 -20.81
N LEU A 70 -3.42 -6.49 -20.08
CA LEU A 70 -3.37 -6.45 -18.61
C LEU A 70 -3.67 -7.81 -17.98
N GLY A 71 -4.53 -8.61 -18.61
CA GLY A 71 -4.81 -9.99 -18.22
C GLY A 71 -5.37 -10.09 -16.80
N ALA A 72 -4.82 -11.01 -16.01
CA ALA A 72 -5.28 -11.31 -14.65
C ALA A 72 -5.00 -10.18 -13.63
N SER A 73 -4.22 -9.16 -14.00
CA SER A 73 -3.94 -8.03 -13.13
C SER A 73 -5.08 -6.99 -13.06
N PHE A 74 -6.08 -7.12 -13.93
CA PHE A 74 -7.25 -6.25 -13.91
C PHE A 74 -8.14 -6.57 -12.70
N ASP A 75 -8.27 -5.60 -11.80
CA ASP A 75 -9.08 -5.70 -10.59
C ASP A 75 -10.25 -4.72 -10.64
N PRO A 76 -11.50 -5.18 -10.85
CA PRO A 76 -12.66 -4.31 -10.98
C PRO A 76 -13.04 -3.57 -9.68
N GLU A 77 -12.55 -4.01 -8.52
CA GLU A 77 -12.81 -3.31 -7.25
C GLU A 77 -11.94 -2.06 -7.12
N PHE A 78 -10.75 -2.08 -7.74
CA PHE A 78 -9.75 -1.01 -7.64
C PHE A 78 -9.48 -0.28 -8.95
N MET A 79 -9.98 -0.76 -10.08
CA MET A 79 -9.73 -0.21 -11.40
C MET A 79 -11.01 -0.11 -12.21
N ALA A 80 -11.18 0.99 -12.94
CA ALA A 80 -12.30 1.19 -13.83
C ALA A 80 -11.88 1.96 -15.08
N VAL A 81 -12.50 1.61 -16.23
CA VAL A 81 -12.29 2.32 -17.49
C VAL A 81 -13.07 3.63 -17.49
N SER A 82 -14.27 3.63 -16.90
CA SER A 82 -15.11 4.81 -16.69
C SER A 82 -15.49 4.93 -15.21
N LEU A 83 -15.69 6.15 -14.74
CA LEU A 83 -16.07 6.40 -13.35
C LEU A 83 -17.45 5.75 -13.06
N PRO A 84 -17.57 4.89 -12.03
CA PRO A 84 -18.85 4.30 -11.67
C PRO A 84 -19.91 5.37 -11.35
N LYS A 85 -21.09 5.25 -11.96
CA LYS A 85 -22.23 6.15 -11.74
C LYS A 85 -22.72 5.99 -10.31
N GLY A 86 -22.39 6.94 -9.44
CA GLY A 86 -22.75 6.94 -8.01
C GLY A 86 -21.69 7.58 -7.11
N ASP A 87 -20.43 7.59 -7.55
CA ASP A 87 -19.29 8.09 -6.77
C ASP A 87 -18.81 9.49 -7.21
N ALA A 88 -19.49 10.10 -8.19
CA ALA A 88 -19.15 11.43 -8.74
C ALA A 88 -19.35 12.57 -7.74
N SER A 89 -20.20 12.38 -6.73
CA SER A 89 -20.05 13.10 -5.48
C SER A 89 -19.07 12.29 -4.64
N GLY A 90 -17.91 12.85 -4.34
CA GLY A 90 -17.10 12.41 -3.22
C GLY A 90 -17.94 12.50 -1.95
N GLN A 91 -18.80 11.50 -1.73
CA GLN A 91 -19.28 11.10 -0.44
C GLN A 91 -18.04 10.54 0.26
N GLN A 92 -17.13 11.47 0.62
CA GLN A 92 -16.78 11.64 2.01
C GLN A 92 -17.98 11.13 2.79
N THR A 93 -17.80 10.04 3.50
CA THR A 93 -18.60 9.72 4.66
C THR A 93 -18.58 10.96 5.55
N ARG A 94 -19.43 11.92 5.19
CA ARG A 94 -19.78 13.13 5.92
C ARG A 94 -20.61 12.59 7.05
N GLY A 95 -19.93 12.32 8.14
CA GLY A 95 -20.55 11.86 9.34
C GLY A 95 -19.45 11.46 10.29
N GLY A 96 -19.25 12.25 11.34
CA GLY A 96 -18.41 11.96 12.49
C GLY A 96 -18.86 10.72 13.29
N ARG A 97 -19.39 9.70 12.62
CA ARG A 97 -19.42 8.33 13.13
C ARG A 97 -18.02 7.79 12.95
N LEU A 98 -17.34 7.62 14.08
CA LEU A 98 -16.14 6.79 14.20
C LEU A 98 -16.38 5.53 13.37
N LEU A 99 -15.72 5.40 12.22
CA LEU A 99 -15.75 4.15 11.46
C LEU A 99 -15.26 3.09 12.44
N LYS A 100 -16.14 2.14 12.73
CA LYS A 100 -15.87 1.11 13.73
C LYS A 100 -14.58 0.40 13.30
N PRO A 101 -13.62 0.19 14.21
CA PRO A 101 -12.41 -0.54 13.87
C PRO A 101 -12.77 -1.87 13.20
N SER A 102 -12.32 -2.05 11.96
CA SER A 102 -12.46 -3.30 11.24
C SER A 102 -11.28 -4.21 11.58
N GLY A 103 -11.53 -5.50 11.74
CA GLY A 103 -10.51 -6.49 12.10
C GLY A 103 -10.33 -6.70 13.60
N SER A 104 -9.21 -7.31 13.98
CA SER A 104 -8.94 -7.68 15.37
C SER A 104 -8.18 -6.57 16.11
N MET A 105 -8.46 -6.39 17.39
CA MET A 105 -7.76 -5.38 18.21
C MET A 105 -6.24 -5.65 18.21
N PRO A 106 -5.39 -4.62 18.00
CA PRO A 106 -3.93 -4.75 18.03
C PRO A 106 -3.44 -5.35 19.36
N ASN A 107 -2.37 -6.14 19.29
CA ASN A 107 -1.81 -6.81 20.46
C ASN A 107 -1.27 -5.82 21.50
N GLU A 108 -0.80 -4.67 21.05
CA GLU A 108 -0.34 -3.55 21.86
C GLU A 108 -1.46 -3.02 22.76
N ILE A 109 -2.69 -2.92 22.24
CA ILE A 109 -3.86 -2.49 23.01
C ILE A 109 -4.36 -3.63 23.89
N LYS A 110 -4.46 -4.86 23.36
CA LYS A 110 -4.93 -6.03 24.12
C LYS A 110 -4.10 -6.29 25.39
N ARG A 111 -2.79 -6.07 25.31
CA ARG A 111 -1.82 -6.36 26.39
C ARG A 111 -1.58 -5.17 27.33
N LEU A 112 -2.17 -4.00 27.06
CA LEU A 112 -1.99 -2.82 27.91
C LEU A 112 -2.48 -3.09 29.33
N ASP A 113 -1.59 -2.96 30.31
CA ASP A 113 -1.92 -3.13 31.71
C ASP A 113 -2.36 -1.81 32.35
N LEU A 114 -3.68 -1.64 32.42
CA LEU A 114 -4.30 -0.47 33.06
C LEU A 114 -4.23 -0.54 34.60
N GLY A 115 -3.80 -1.66 35.17
CA GLY A 115 -3.79 -1.90 36.62
C GLY A 115 -2.65 -1.22 37.37
N VAL A 116 -1.69 -0.59 36.68
CA VAL A 116 -0.49 -0.02 37.29
C VAL A 116 -0.40 1.47 36.91
N LEU A 117 -0.43 2.35 37.92
CA LEU A 117 -0.20 3.78 37.71
C LEU A 117 1.29 4.07 37.48
N PRO A 118 1.65 5.25 36.91
CA PRO A 118 3.04 5.66 36.70
C PRO A 118 3.93 5.60 37.96
N HIS A 119 3.32 5.59 39.16
CA HIS A 119 4.02 5.52 40.46
C HIS A 119 4.05 4.09 41.05
N GLY A 120 3.78 3.05 40.26
CA GLY A 120 3.80 1.65 40.70
C GLY A 120 2.62 1.22 41.58
N GLN A 121 1.70 2.14 41.89
CA GLN A 121 0.48 1.81 42.64
C GLN A 121 -0.44 0.93 41.80
N LYS A 122 -0.83 -0.21 42.36
CA LYS A 122 -1.74 -1.16 41.74
C LYS A 122 -3.19 -0.75 42.01
N ILE A 123 -3.93 -0.47 40.95
CA ILE A 123 -5.38 -0.23 41.02
C ILE A 123 -6.15 -1.44 40.54
N LYS A 124 -7.19 -1.80 41.29
CA LYS A 124 -8.11 -2.87 40.91
C LYS A 124 -9.12 -2.34 39.88
N ILE A 125 -8.80 -2.47 38.60
CA ILE A 125 -9.76 -2.21 37.53
C ILE A 125 -10.58 -3.47 37.29
N GLY A 126 -11.91 -3.35 37.42
CA GLY A 126 -12.83 -4.45 37.11
C GLY A 126 -12.71 -4.90 35.65
N LYS A 127 -12.87 -6.21 35.38
CA LYS A 127 -12.75 -6.80 34.03
C LYS A 127 -13.60 -6.07 32.97
N ARG A 128 -14.81 -5.64 33.35
CA ARG A 128 -15.73 -4.88 32.48
C ARG A 128 -15.20 -3.48 32.14
N ALA A 129 -14.66 -2.77 33.13
CA ALA A 129 -14.07 -1.45 32.94
C ALA A 129 -12.82 -1.53 32.05
N ARG A 130 -11.92 -2.50 32.33
CA ARG A 130 -10.75 -2.78 31.48
C ARG A 130 -11.15 -2.98 30.02
N ARG A 131 -12.13 -3.85 29.75
CA ARG A 131 -12.61 -4.10 28.38
C ARG A 131 -13.16 -2.84 27.71
N LYS A 132 -13.91 -2.00 28.43
CA LYS A 132 -14.45 -0.74 27.89
C LYS A 132 -13.34 0.26 27.55
N ILE A 133 -12.33 0.39 28.42
CA ILE A 133 -11.19 1.30 28.18
C ILE A 133 -10.39 0.84 26.96
N LEU A 134 -10.06 -0.45 26.86
CA LEU A 134 -9.35 -0.98 25.70
C LEU A 134 -10.15 -0.82 24.40
N GLN A 135 -11.47 -1.01 24.45
CA GLN A 135 -12.34 -0.79 23.31
C GLN A 135 -12.39 0.70 22.91
N TRP A 136 -12.44 1.61 23.88
CA TRP A 136 -12.39 3.04 23.63
C TRP A 136 -11.05 3.45 23.02
N LEU A 137 -9.93 3.00 23.60
CA LEU A 137 -8.60 3.27 23.08
C LEU A 137 -8.45 2.77 21.64
N TRP A 138 -8.92 1.56 21.36
CA TRP A 138 -8.90 1.01 20.00
C TRP A 138 -9.70 1.87 19.02
N SER A 139 -10.92 2.29 19.37
CA SER A 139 -11.72 3.19 18.51
C SER A 139 -11.12 4.60 18.37
N TYR A 140 -10.37 5.06 19.37
CA TYR A 140 -9.72 6.37 19.35
C TYR A 140 -8.48 6.36 18.47
N THR A 141 -7.62 5.35 18.60
CA THR A 141 -6.36 5.23 17.86
C THR A 141 -6.51 4.56 16.49
N PHE A 142 -7.71 4.06 16.15
CA PHE A 142 -7.95 3.43 14.86
C PHE A 142 -7.96 4.46 13.71
N CYS A 143 -7.19 4.16 12.68
CA CYS A 143 -7.05 4.96 11.48
C CYS A 143 -7.71 4.24 10.29
N PRO A 144 -8.91 4.66 9.86
CA PRO A 144 -9.56 4.09 8.69
C PRO A 144 -8.85 4.54 7.40
N VAL A 145 -8.87 3.66 6.39
CA VAL A 145 -8.55 4.00 5.00
C VAL A 145 -9.84 4.44 4.32
N LEU A 146 -9.82 5.62 3.71
CA LEU A 146 -10.91 6.16 2.91
C LEU A 146 -10.58 5.92 1.44
N TYR A 147 -11.47 5.25 0.72
CA TYR A 147 -11.26 4.99 -0.70
C TYR A 147 -11.98 6.02 -1.56
N THR A 148 -11.26 6.57 -2.54
CA THR A 148 -11.77 7.52 -3.50
C THR A 148 -11.30 7.16 -4.91
N TRP A 149 -12.19 7.28 -5.89
CA TRP A 149 -11.79 7.14 -7.29
C TRP A 149 -10.95 8.34 -7.72
N LYS A 150 -9.84 8.05 -8.40
CA LYS A 150 -8.89 9.01 -8.92
C LYS A 150 -8.71 8.80 -10.40
N ASP A 151 -8.70 9.90 -11.14
CA ASP A 151 -8.42 9.93 -12.57
C ASP A 151 -6.91 10.06 -12.77
N LEU A 152 -6.29 9.09 -13.45
CA LEU A 152 -4.88 9.11 -13.81
C LEU A 152 -4.63 9.74 -15.20
N GLY A 153 -5.69 10.02 -15.96
CA GLY A 153 -5.63 10.56 -17.32
C GLY A 153 -5.57 9.49 -18.41
N GLU A 154 -5.62 9.94 -19.66
CA GLU A 154 -5.72 9.10 -20.88
C GLU A 154 -4.45 8.30 -21.16
N ARG A 155 -3.35 8.74 -20.55
CA ARG A 155 -2.02 8.16 -20.60
C ARG A 155 -1.87 6.89 -19.73
N PHE A 156 -2.92 6.55 -18.99
CA PHE A 156 -3.02 5.36 -18.14
C PHE A 156 -4.25 4.54 -18.51
N TRP A 157 -4.11 3.22 -18.44
CA TRP A 157 -5.22 2.30 -18.64
C TRP A 157 -5.19 1.16 -17.61
N PRO A 158 -6.29 0.88 -16.89
CA PRO A 158 -7.55 1.65 -16.85
C PRO A 158 -7.36 3.06 -16.29
N ARG A 159 -8.15 4.03 -16.79
CA ARG A 159 -8.01 5.47 -16.48
C ARG A 159 -8.28 5.80 -15.00
N PHE A 160 -9.27 5.14 -14.41
CA PHE A 160 -9.67 5.39 -13.03
C PHE A 160 -9.13 4.30 -12.11
N VAL A 161 -8.48 4.73 -11.02
CA VAL A 161 -8.01 3.84 -9.95
C VAL A 161 -8.64 4.25 -8.63
N LYS A 162 -8.97 3.28 -7.79
CA LYS A 162 -9.46 3.52 -6.43
C LYS A 162 -8.28 3.70 -5.50
N GLU A 163 -7.96 4.95 -5.17
CA GLU A 163 -6.87 5.28 -4.26
C GLU A 163 -7.38 5.27 -2.80
N GLY A 164 -6.57 4.71 -1.90
CA GLY A 164 -6.81 4.81 -0.45
C GLY A 164 -6.15 6.06 0.12
N SER A 165 -6.82 6.75 1.04
CA SER A 165 -6.32 7.92 1.75
C SER A 165 -6.54 7.78 3.25
N CYS A 166 -5.58 8.21 4.07
CA CYS A 166 -5.71 8.14 5.52
C CYS A 166 -6.50 9.34 6.05
N TYR A 167 -7.45 9.08 6.94
CA TYR A 167 -8.22 10.16 7.56
C TYR A 167 -7.35 11.03 8.48
N ASN A 168 -7.23 12.32 8.17
CA ASN A 168 -6.36 13.26 8.90
C ASN A 168 -7.13 14.37 9.64
N GLY A 169 -8.40 14.14 9.98
CA GLY A 169 -9.26 15.17 10.61
C GLY A 169 -9.15 15.30 12.14
N ARG A 170 -8.34 14.45 12.80
CA ARG A 170 -8.15 14.46 14.26
C ARG A 170 -6.81 13.83 14.65
N SER A 171 -6.31 14.12 15.84
CA SER A 171 -5.21 13.34 16.41
C SER A 171 -5.67 11.92 16.75
N CYS A 172 -4.81 10.94 16.45
CA CYS A 172 -5.04 9.53 16.75
C CYS A 172 -4.36 9.07 18.05
N SER A 173 -3.68 9.96 18.78
CA SER A 173 -2.98 9.66 20.03
C SER A 173 -3.55 10.43 21.22
N PHE A 174 -3.34 9.86 22.41
CA PHE A 174 -3.59 10.52 23.68
C PHE A 174 -2.29 10.56 24.49
N PRO A 175 -1.73 11.74 24.84
CA PRO A 175 -2.20 13.08 24.47
C PRO A 175 -2.09 13.36 22.95
N GLU A 176 -2.74 14.43 22.49
CA GLU A 176 -2.77 14.80 21.09
C GLU A 176 -1.36 15.12 20.56
N GLY A 177 -1.08 14.69 19.32
CA GLY A 177 0.21 14.95 18.66
C GLY A 177 0.50 14.06 17.46
N MET A 178 -0.06 12.85 17.42
CA MET A 178 0.11 11.92 16.29
C MET A 178 -1.04 12.02 15.30
N ALA A 179 -0.77 11.66 14.04
CA ALA A 179 -1.72 11.66 12.94
C ALA A 179 -1.79 10.28 12.25
N CYS A 180 -2.90 10.02 11.56
CA CYS A 180 -3.02 8.80 10.77
C CYS A 180 -2.18 8.92 9.50
N LYS A 181 -1.15 8.08 9.38
CA LYS A 181 -0.27 8.01 8.21
C LYS A 181 -0.39 6.65 7.50
N PRO A 182 -0.05 6.59 6.19
CA PRO A 182 0.01 5.33 5.46
C PRO A 182 1.02 4.37 6.10
N PHE A 183 0.65 3.11 6.26
CA PHE A 183 1.52 2.07 6.84
C PHE A 183 1.85 0.96 5.85
N LYS A 184 0.85 0.48 5.09
CA LYS A 184 1.06 -0.50 4.03
C LYS A 184 0.38 -0.08 2.74
N SER A 185 1.02 -0.41 1.62
CA SER A 185 0.46 -0.32 0.29
C SER A 185 0.35 -1.70 -0.36
N ALA A 186 -0.61 -1.82 -1.27
CA ALA A 186 -0.74 -2.91 -2.20
C ALA A 186 -0.40 -2.39 -3.61
N SER A 187 0.51 -3.06 -4.31
CA SER A 187 0.84 -2.69 -5.69
C SER A 187 -0.23 -3.23 -6.64
N LYS A 188 -0.78 -2.33 -7.45
CA LYS A 188 -1.72 -2.65 -8.54
C LYS A 188 -1.01 -2.46 -9.86
N THR A 189 -1.11 -3.44 -10.76
CA THR A 189 -0.48 -3.32 -12.09
C THR A 189 -1.42 -2.58 -13.04
N LEU A 190 -0.91 -1.54 -13.71
CA LEU A 190 -1.63 -0.75 -14.71
C LEU A 190 -0.85 -0.73 -16.02
N LEU A 191 -1.47 -0.25 -17.09
CA LEU A 191 -0.79 0.07 -18.34
C LEU A 191 -0.51 1.57 -18.41
N ARG A 192 0.72 1.94 -18.78
CA ARG A 192 1.14 3.31 -19.07
C ARG A 192 1.45 3.46 -20.54
N TRP A 193 0.92 4.50 -21.18
CA TRP A 193 1.31 4.88 -22.53
C TRP A 193 2.66 5.58 -22.51
N HIS A 194 3.69 4.94 -23.05
CA HIS A 194 5.06 5.44 -22.96
C HIS A 194 5.65 5.60 -24.36
N CYS A 195 6.05 6.84 -24.67
CA CYS A 195 6.73 7.18 -25.92
C CYS A 195 8.24 7.26 -25.70
N GLN A 196 8.99 6.55 -26.54
CA GLN A 196 10.44 6.60 -26.60
C GLN A 196 10.90 7.08 -27.98
N GLY A 197 12.11 7.64 -28.03
CA GLY A 197 12.72 8.15 -29.25
C GLY A 197 12.80 9.68 -29.28
N TRP A 198 13.50 10.20 -30.29
CA TRP A 198 13.73 11.63 -30.51
C TRP A 198 13.31 12.02 -31.93
N GLY A 199 12.81 13.24 -32.09
CA GLY A 199 12.43 13.79 -33.39
C GLY A 199 11.30 13.00 -34.07
N ARG A 200 11.57 12.46 -35.27
CA ARG A 200 10.59 11.75 -36.13
C ARG A 200 10.46 10.25 -35.84
N GLN A 201 11.35 9.66 -35.06
CA GLN A 201 11.28 8.24 -34.68
C GLN A 201 10.74 8.09 -33.25
N LYS A 202 9.57 8.67 -32.98
CA LYS A 202 8.83 8.42 -31.74
C LYS A 202 8.04 7.13 -31.92
N TYR A 203 8.24 6.16 -31.03
CA TYR A 203 7.38 4.99 -30.92
C TYR A 203 6.76 4.97 -29.54
N CYS A 204 5.45 4.76 -29.51
CA CYS A 204 4.68 4.76 -28.29
C CYS A 204 4.05 3.39 -28.09
N ALA A 205 4.04 2.92 -26.85
CA ALA A 205 3.46 1.63 -26.52
C ALA A 205 2.93 1.61 -25.09
N TRP A 206 1.93 0.76 -24.87
CA TRP A 206 1.47 0.41 -23.53
C TRP A 206 2.49 -0.48 -22.81
N ILE A 207 2.95 -0.07 -21.64
CA ILE A 207 3.86 -0.85 -20.79
C ILE A 207 3.22 -1.13 -19.43
N HIS A 208 3.54 -2.27 -18.82
CA HIS A 208 3.08 -2.57 -17.46
C HIS A 208 3.87 -1.76 -16.44
N ILE A 209 3.15 -1.15 -15.51
CA ILE A 209 3.71 -0.39 -14.39
C ILE A 209 3.06 -0.83 -13.07
N GLN A 210 3.77 -0.63 -11.96
CA GLN A 210 3.25 -0.88 -10.62
C GLN A 210 2.81 0.44 -9.98
N TYR A 211 1.54 0.52 -9.59
CA TYR A 211 0.94 1.67 -8.92
C TYR A 211 0.58 1.29 -7.47
N PRO A 212 1.26 1.84 -6.45
CA PRO A 212 0.93 1.52 -5.06
C PRO A 212 -0.35 2.22 -4.59
N VAL A 213 -1.27 1.44 -4.05
CA VAL A 213 -2.52 1.91 -3.43
C VAL A 213 -2.43 1.68 -1.92
N ILE A 214 -2.80 2.68 -1.11
CA ILE A 214 -2.79 2.56 0.36
C ILE A 214 -3.82 1.51 0.80
N SER A 215 -3.38 0.54 1.60
CA SER A 215 -4.18 -0.58 2.10
C SER A 215 -4.42 -0.54 3.60
N GLU A 216 -3.47 0.05 4.37
CA GLU A 216 -3.57 0.19 5.82
C GLU A 216 -2.99 1.54 6.26
N CYS A 217 -3.65 2.17 7.24
CA CYS A 217 -3.18 3.37 7.93
C CYS A 217 -2.85 3.05 9.39
N ARG A 218 -1.84 3.72 9.94
CA ARG A 218 -1.44 3.59 11.36
C ARG A 218 -1.27 4.98 11.98
N CYS A 219 -1.49 5.05 13.28
CA CYS A 219 -1.18 6.25 14.05
C CYS A 219 0.35 6.41 14.17
N ALA A 220 0.90 7.52 13.67
CA ALA A 220 2.33 7.81 13.65
C ALA A 220 2.61 9.32 13.81
N CYS A 221 3.84 9.66 14.20
CA CYS A 221 4.35 11.04 14.26
C CYS A 221 4.80 11.51 12.88
#